data_AF-A0A832R148-F1
#
_entry.id   AF-A0A832R148-F1
#
_cell.length_a   1.000
_cell.length_b   1.000
_cell.length_c   1.000
_cell.angle_alpha   90.00
_cell.angle_beta   90.00
_cell.angle_gamma   90.00
#
_symmetry.space_group_name_H-M   'P 1'
#
loop_
_entity.id
_entity.type
_entity.pdbx_description
1 polymer ?
#
loop_
_entity_poly.entity_id
_entity_poly.type
_entity_poly.pdbx_seq_one_letter_code
_entity_poly.pdbx_strand_id
1 'polypeptide(L)'
;MIAVFSAGSIFAQKSALKDAKRSLGRDDLNEARTLIKQAAEHADTSTDPETWKIMGDIGNKAFDNERTKAMLGQNTNDKVMYDGLMESYLPYLKSDSLAELPDDRGRVRNRVRKDISSILKANHPFYINGGVYYNEQNDFSKAADFFEVYWDIPTLPIFAEESNAFVLDSTYQTIKYYAIITTIQAEEHERALKMLERAANEPFIENSAYQESDIYELMASEYISLGDSAKYLETLYLGADKFPKSKYFIPNLVNVFIRDNQTEKALEYLDQAILNDPSNACDFNSVKGALLAETGDYAGAEAEYNKALAQDPNCERALENIARNYILQAQAIKEETALLTNRQQMVENDKKSI
;
A
#
# COMPACT_ATOMS: atom_id res chain seq x y z
N MET A 1 33.10 -13.62 44.85
CA MET A 1 32.57 -12.25 44.75
C MET A 1 31.06 -12.37 44.88
N ILE A 2 30.52 -12.07 46.06
CA ILE A 2 29.09 -12.21 46.37
C ILE A 2 28.41 -10.96 45.81
N ALA A 3 27.56 -11.12 44.79
CA ALA A 3 26.73 -10.04 44.30
C ALA A 3 25.64 -9.74 45.32
N VAL A 4 25.89 -8.75 46.17
CA VAL A 4 24.86 -8.13 47.01
C VAL A 4 24.02 -7.26 46.10
N PHE A 5 22.97 -7.83 45.50
CA PHE A 5 21.89 -7.01 44.95
C PHE A 5 21.17 -6.35 46.14
N SER A 6 21.35 -5.04 46.25
CA SER A 6 20.84 -4.23 47.33
C SER A 6 19.30 -4.22 47.31
N ALA A 7 18.67 -4.68 48.39
CA ALA A 7 17.22 -4.62 48.54
C ALA A 7 16.66 -3.18 48.36
N GLY A 8 17.48 -2.14 48.55
CA GLY A 8 17.09 -0.73 48.35
C GLY A 8 16.75 -0.34 46.90
N SER A 9 17.32 -0.99 45.88
CA SER A 9 17.00 -0.67 44.48
C SER A 9 15.63 -1.23 44.04
N ILE A 10 15.18 -2.33 44.67
CA ILE A 10 13.90 -2.99 44.37
C ILE A 10 12.72 -2.18 44.93
N PHE A 11 12.86 -1.58 46.11
CA PHE A 11 11.80 -0.76 46.72
C PHE A 11 11.60 0.60 46.02
N ALA A 12 12.67 1.21 45.49
CA ALA A 12 12.60 2.50 44.80
C ALA A 12 11.80 2.46 43.49
N GLN A 13 11.79 1.33 42.78
CA GLN A 13 11.23 1.24 41.43
C GLN A 13 9.74 0.84 41.41
N LYS A 14 9.27 0.05 42.38
CA LYS A 14 7.82 -0.04 42.68
C LYS A 14 7.23 1.28 43.16
N SER A 15 8.05 2.19 43.73
CA SER A 15 7.65 3.58 43.99
C SER A 15 7.43 4.33 42.68
N ALA A 16 8.33 4.20 41.69
CA ALA A 16 8.20 4.91 40.42
C ALA A 16 6.87 4.65 39.69
N LEU A 17 6.40 3.39 39.65
CA LEU A 17 5.07 3.08 39.09
C LEU A 17 3.93 3.79 39.85
N LYS A 18 3.97 3.73 41.19
CA LYS A 18 2.96 4.38 42.04
C LYS A 18 2.98 5.90 41.90
N ASP A 19 4.17 6.47 41.79
CA ASP A 19 4.38 7.91 41.66
C ASP A 19 3.99 8.38 40.25
N ALA A 20 4.27 7.59 39.20
CA ALA A 20 3.74 7.84 37.85
C ALA A 20 2.21 7.90 37.84
N LYS A 21 1.54 6.94 38.49
CA LYS A 21 0.07 6.93 38.64
C LYS A 21 -0.45 8.17 39.37
N ARG A 22 0.24 8.61 40.43
CA ARG A 22 -0.12 9.82 41.18
C ARG A 22 0.09 11.08 40.35
N SER A 23 1.15 11.17 39.57
CA SER A 23 1.42 12.31 38.69
C SER A 23 0.42 12.37 37.54
N LEU A 24 0.06 11.23 36.94
CA LEU A 24 -1.06 11.13 35.99
C LEU A 24 -2.37 11.64 36.60
N GLY A 25 -2.69 11.23 37.84
CA GLY A 25 -3.89 11.71 38.54
C GLY A 25 -3.90 13.21 38.88
N ARG A 26 -2.73 13.86 38.90
CA ARG A 26 -2.56 15.31 39.05
C ARG A 26 -2.44 16.04 37.71
N ASP A 27 -2.54 15.33 36.60
CA ASP A 27 -2.33 15.84 35.24
C ASP A 27 -0.90 16.36 34.97
N ASP A 28 0.08 15.94 35.78
CA ASP A 28 1.50 16.22 35.54
C ASP A 28 2.09 15.16 34.60
N LEU A 29 1.77 15.31 33.31
CA LEU A 29 2.13 14.33 32.29
C LEU A 29 3.63 14.23 32.05
N ASN A 30 4.40 15.30 32.28
CA ASN A 30 5.85 15.28 32.11
C ASN A 30 6.53 14.44 33.20
N GLU A 31 6.12 14.64 34.47
CA GLU A 31 6.59 13.83 35.57
C GLU A 31 6.13 12.36 35.40
N ALA A 32 4.86 12.15 35.04
CA ALA A 32 4.30 10.82 34.81
C ALA A 32 5.07 10.05 33.72
N ARG A 33 5.37 10.69 32.57
CA ARG A 33 6.19 10.08 31.49
C ARG A 33 7.58 9.69 31.97
N THR A 34 8.22 10.54 32.78
CA THR A 34 9.56 10.26 33.29
C THR A 34 9.55 9.05 34.22
N LEU A 35 8.61 9.02 35.17
CA LEU A 35 8.52 7.95 36.16
C LEU A 35 8.07 6.61 35.54
N ILE A 36 7.14 6.64 34.58
CA ILE A 36 6.66 5.40 33.97
C ILE A 36 7.71 4.74 33.07
N LYS A 37 8.58 5.52 32.41
CA LYS A 37 9.72 4.99 31.66
C LYS A 37 10.69 4.24 32.58
N GLN A 38 11.00 4.81 33.74
CA GLN A 38 11.82 4.13 34.76
C GLN A 38 11.18 2.82 35.24
N ALA A 39 9.86 2.83 35.48
CA ALA A 39 9.14 1.61 35.87
C ALA A 39 9.13 0.55 34.75
N ALA A 40 9.04 0.96 33.48
CA ALA A 40 9.01 0.05 32.34
C ALA A 40 10.36 -0.62 32.03
N GLU A 41 11.48 -0.06 32.50
CA GLU A 41 12.82 -0.63 32.33
C GLU A 41 13.21 -1.61 33.46
N HIS A 42 12.52 -1.57 34.60
CA HIS A 42 12.83 -2.44 35.74
C HIS A 42 12.30 -3.86 35.55
N ALA A 43 13.10 -4.86 35.95
CA ALA A 43 12.77 -6.28 35.77
C ALA A 43 11.37 -6.66 36.30
N ASP A 44 11.00 -6.23 37.51
CA ASP A 44 9.72 -6.61 38.11
C ASP A 44 8.51 -5.92 37.47
N THR A 45 8.63 -4.64 37.13
CA THR A 45 7.50 -3.81 36.68
C THR A 45 7.38 -3.77 35.16
N SER A 46 8.43 -4.12 34.42
CA SER A 46 8.39 -4.29 32.96
C SER A 46 7.51 -5.47 32.52
N THR A 47 7.28 -6.45 33.41
CA THR A 47 6.36 -7.59 33.18
C THR A 47 4.99 -7.37 33.79
N ASP A 48 4.76 -6.25 34.50
CA ASP A 48 3.47 -5.91 35.09
C ASP A 48 2.58 -5.22 34.03
N PRO A 49 1.39 -5.78 33.71
CA PRO A 49 0.44 -5.13 32.82
C PRO A 49 0.08 -3.70 33.24
N GLU A 50 -0.01 -3.41 34.54
CA GLU A 50 -0.41 -2.08 35.03
C GLU A 50 0.60 -1.00 34.62
N THR A 51 1.90 -1.31 34.55
CA THR A 51 2.94 -0.40 34.07
C THR A 51 2.67 0.08 32.65
N TRP A 52 2.38 -0.85 31.75
CA TRP A 52 2.15 -0.54 30.34
C TRP A 52 0.79 0.10 30.13
N LYS A 53 -0.22 -0.28 30.91
CA LYS A 53 -1.50 0.42 30.91
C LYS A 53 -1.34 1.89 31.30
N ILE A 54 -0.65 2.18 32.41
CA ILE A 54 -0.44 3.57 32.85
C ILE A 54 0.36 4.36 31.82
N MET A 55 1.35 3.74 31.17
CA MET A 55 2.09 4.37 30.07
C MET A 55 1.15 4.74 28.92
N GLY A 56 0.23 3.84 28.53
CA GLY A 56 -0.80 4.13 27.54
C GLY A 56 -1.78 5.22 27.98
N ASP A 57 -2.22 5.16 29.25
CA ASP A 57 -3.15 6.13 29.85
C ASP A 57 -2.54 7.54 29.86
N ILE A 58 -1.22 7.69 30.02
CA ILE A 58 -0.52 8.99 29.95
C ILE A 58 -0.61 9.60 28.54
N GLY A 59 -0.36 8.80 27.49
CA GLY A 59 -0.53 9.23 26.11
C GLY A 59 -1.99 9.59 25.80
N ASN A 60 -2.93 8.72 26.19
CA ASN A 60 -4.35 8.95 26.00
C ASN A 60 -4.83 10.21 26.75
N LYS A 61 -4.29 10.48 27.94
CA LYS A 61 -4.61 11.68 28.71
C LYS A 61 -4.13 12.96 28.01
N ALA A 62 -2.97 12.93 27.38
CA ALA A 62 -2.49 14.06 26.55
C ALA A 62 -3.43 14.31 25.37
N PHE A 63 -3.85 13.26 24.67
CA PHE A 63 -4.84 13.34 23.59
C PHE A 63 -6.18 13.91 24.09
N ASP A 64 -6.74 13.36 25.16
CA ASP A 64 -8.03 13.79 25.71
C ASP A 64 -8.03 15.22 26.22
N ASN A 65 -6.91 15.69 26.80
CA ASN A 65 -6.78 17.07 27.25
C ASN A 65 -6.89 18.06 26.08
N GLU A 66 -6.22 17.80 24.95
CA GLU A 66 -6.29 18.67 23.77
C GLU A 66 -7.64 18.53 23.05
N ARG A 67 -8.20 17.31 22.95
CA ARG A 67 -9.53 17.08 22.39
C ARG A 67 -10.61 17.82 23.18
N THR A 68 -10.50 17.87 24.51
CA THR A 68 -11.42 18.62 25.37
C THR A 68 -11.35 20.12 25.08
N LYS A 69 -10.16 20.68 24.85
CA LYS A 69 -10.00 22.08 24.43
C LYS A 69 -10.71 22.34 23.10
N ALA A 70 -10.52 21.47 22.10
CA ALA A 70 -11.22 21.56 20.82
C ALA A 70 -12.74 21.57 20.99
N MET A 71 -13.29 20.66 21.79
CA MET A 71 -14.74 20.59 22.07
C MET A 71 -15.27 21.85 22.77
N LEU A 72 -14.43 22.56 23.52
CA LEU A 72 -14.76 23.83 24.19
C LEU A 72 -14.49 25.06 23.31
N GLY A 73 -14.07 24.88 22.05
CA GLY A 73 -13.72 25.98 21.14
C GLY A 73 -12.45 26.73 21.56
N GLN A 74 -11.57 26.10 22.34
CA GLN A 74 -10.29 26.66 22.76
C GLN A 74 -9.18 26.30 21.78
N ASN A 75 -8.10 27.07 21.79
CA ASN A 75 -6.91 26.77 20.99
C ASN A 75 -6.30 25.42 21.41
N THR A 76 -6.10 24.53 20.44
CA THR A 76 -5.48 23.22 20.62
C THR A 76 -4.00 23.24 20.26
N ASN A 77 -3.26 22.28 20.80
CA ASN A 77 -1.96 21.89 20.28
C ASN A 77 -2.09 20.52 19.60
N ASP A 78 -2.34 20.54 18.29
CA ASP A 78 -2.62 19.32 17.52
C ASP A 78 -1.44 18.34 17.52
N LYS A 79 -0.20 18.85 17.56
CA LYS A 79 0.98 17.99 17.70
C LYS A 79 0.93 17.19 19.00
N VAL A 80 0.68 17.85 20.14
CA VAL A 80 0.58 17.18 21.45
C VAL A 80 -0.60 16.22 21.47
N MET A 81 -1.72 16.60 20.85
CA MET A 81 -2.91 15.75 20.75
C MET A 81 -2.59 14.44 20.04
N TYR A 82 -2.07 14.50 18.82
CA TYR A 82 -1.83 13.32 18.00
C TYR A 82 -0.61 12.52 18.47
N ASP A 83 0.46 13.17 18.95
CA ASP A 83 1.57 12.45 19.59
C ASP A 83 1.11 11.65 20.80
N GLY A 84 0.23 12.22 21.63
CA GLY A 84 -0.37 11.52 22.77
C GLY A 84 -1.21 10.31 22.33
N LEU A 85 -2.00 10.47 21.26
CA LEU A 85 -2.79 9.37 20.70
C LEU A 85 -1.88 8.21 20.26
N MET A 86 -0.86 8.49 19.46
CA MET A 86 0.09 7.48 18.99
C MET A 86 0.90 6.87 20.14
N GLU A 87 1.35 7.68 21.10
CA GLU A 87 2.07 7.22 22.31
C GLU A 87 1.25 6.20 23.12
N SER A 88 -0.08 6.26 23.07
CA SER A 88 -0.95 5.35 23.82
C SER A 88 -1.01 3.93 23.24
N TYR A 89 -0.81 3.76 21.93
CA TYR A 89 -1.16 2.54 21.20
C TYR A 89 -0.33 1.31 21.62
N LEU A 90 0.99 1.34 21.43
CA LEU A 90 1.86 0.20 21.72
C LEU A 90 1.87 -0.20 23.21
N PRO A 91 1.89 0.73 24.18
CA PRO A 91 1.78 0.38 25.59
C PRO A 91 0.48 -0.37 25.92
N TYR A 92 -0.64 0.01 25.32
CA TYR A 92 -1.89 -0.73 25.50
C TYR A 92 -1.82 -2.16 24.97
N LEU A 93 -1.24 -2.38 23.79
CA LEU A 93 -1.08 -3.73 23.25
C LEU A 93 -0.19 -4.59 24.13
N LYS A 94 0.92 -4.01 24.62
CA LYS A 94 1.82 -4.70 25.54
C LYS A 94 1.15 -5.02 26.88
N SER A 95 0.35 -4.09 27.41
CA SER A 95 -0.44 -4.31 28.62
C SER A 95 -1.43 -5.46 28.47
N ASP A 96 -2.19 -5.49 27.38
CA ASP A 96 -3.15 -6.58 27.11
C ASP A 96 -2.43 -7.92 26.96
N SER A 97 -1.32 -7.95 26.19
CA SER A 97 -0.53 -9.16 25.96
C SER A 97 0.05 -9.75 27.26
N LEU A 98 0.61 -8.91 28.14
CA LEU A 98 1.11 -9.38 29.44
C LEU A 98 -0.01 -9.90 30.34
N ALA A 99 -1.21 -9.29 30.26
CA ALA A 99 -2.35 -9.67 31.08
C ALA A 99 -3.04 -10.97 30.60
N GLU A 100 -2.75 -11.42 29.37
CA GLU A 100 -3.16 -12.73 28.84
C GLU A 100 -2.23 -13.88 29.24
N LEU A 101 -1.07 -13.60 29.82
CA LEU A 101 -0.19 -14.65 30.32
C LEU A 101 -0.83 -15.36 31.53
N PRO A 102 -0.75 -16.70 31.61
CA PRO A 102 -1.29 -17.42 32.75
C PRO A 102 -0.48 -17.13 34.02
N ASP A 103 -1.17 -17.05 35.16
CA ASP A 103 -0.52 -16.99 36.48
C ASP A 103 0.18 -18.32 36.83
N ASP A 104 0.89 -18.36 37.96
CA ASP A 104 1.58 -19.58 38.45
C ASP A 104 0.66 -20.80 38.63
N ARG A 105 -0.66 -20.60 38.60
CA ARG A 105 -1.69 -21.65 38.69
C ARG A 105 -2.35 -21.94 37.35
N GLY A 106 -1.81 -21.43 36.24
CA GLY A 106 -2.32 -21.63 34.89
C GLY A 106 -3.55 -20.78 34.56
N ARG A 107 -3.93 -19.80 35.38
CA ARG A 107 -5.17 -19.02 35.18
C ARG A 107 -4.87 -17.72 34.46
N VAL A 108 -5.62 -17.43 33.40
CA VAL A 108 -5.58 -16.14 32.71
C VAL A 108 -6.62 -15.20 33.31
N ARG A 109 -6.21 -13.98 33.67
CA ARG A 109 -7.07 -12.95 34.27
C ARG A 109 -6.73 -11.57 33.75
N ASN A 110 -7.18 -11.28 32.54
CA ASN A 110 -6.94 -9.99 31.93
C ASN A 110 -7.94 -8.93 32.41
N ARG A 111 -7.53 -8.15 33.41
CA ARG A 111 -8.36 -7.09 34.02
C ARG A 111 -8.30 -5.75 33.26
N VAL A 112 -7.35 -5.60 32.35
CA VAL A 112 -7.10 -4.34 31.62
C VAL A 112 -7.79 -4.33 30.26
N ARG A 113 -8.04 -5.51 29.66
CA ARG A 113 -8.65 -5.69 28.34
C ARG A 113 -9.89 -4.84 28.09
N LYS A 114 -10.87 -4.88 28.99
CA LYS A 114 -12.14 -4.16 28.81
C LYS A 114 -11.94 -2.64 28.71
N ASP A 115 -11.04 -2.09 29.53
CA ASP A 115 -10.76 -0.66 29.56
C ASP A 115 -9.99 -0.26 28.29
N ILE A 116 -8.92 -1.00 27.98
CA ILE A 116 -8.09 -0.79 26.79
C ILE A 116 -8.91 -0.90 25.50
N SER A 117 -9.72 -1.95 25.35
CA SER A 117 -10.52 -2.16 24.15
C SER A 117 -11.56 -1.05 23.97
N SER A 118 -12.13 -0.53 25.06
CA SER A 118 -13.03 0.61 25.02
C SER A 118 -12.33 1.88 24.56
N ILE A 119 -11.11 2.15 25.05
CA ILE A 119 -10.32 3.32 24.65
C ILE A 119 -9.91 3.23 23.18
N LEU A 120 -9.37 2.09 22.75
CA LEU A 120 -8.98 1.87 21.35
C LEU A 120 -10.17 2.05 20.39
N LYS A 121 -11.35 1.52 20.74
CA LYS A 121 -12.58 1.73 19.95
C LYS A 121 -12.99 3.20 19.87
N ALA A 122 -13.01 3.90 21.01
CA ALA A 122 -13.41 5.30 21.06
C ALA A 122 -12.44 6.21 20.26
N ASN A 123 -11.16 5.87 20.28
CA ASN A 123 -10.13 6.68 19.65
C ASN A 123 -9.84 6.29 18.19
N HIS A 124 -10.32 5.13 17.72
CA HIS A 124 -10.04 4.59 16.38
C HIS A 124 -10.22 5.63 15.26
N PRO A 125 -11.33 6.40 15.17
CA PRO A 125 -11.49 7.39 14.10
C PRO A 125 -10.45 8.53 14.12
N PHE A 126 -9.84 8.83 15.27
CA PHE A 126 -8.89 9.93 15.39
C PHE A 126 -7.52 9.60 14.82
N TYR A 127 -7.22 8.33 14.56
CA TYR A 127 -6.01 7.97 13.83
C TYR A 127 -6.04 8.49 12.39
N ILE A 128 -7.22 8.55 11.75
CA ILE A 128 -7.37 9.21 10.44
C ILE A 128 -6.93 10.68 10.54
N ASN A 129 -7.41 11.40 11.56
CA ASN A 129 -7.10 12.81 11.75
C ASN A 129 -5.60 13.04 12.02
N GLY A 130 -4.97 12.17 12.81
CA GLY A 130 -3.52 12.23 13.06
C GLY A 130 -2.70 11.97 11.80
N GLY A 131 -3.14 11.02 10.96
CA GLY A 131 -2.53 10.76 9.66
C GLY A 131 -2.62 11.95 8.72
N VAL A 132 -3.80 12.58 8.62
CA VAL A 132 -4.01 13.81 7.83
C VAL A 132 -3.11 14.95 8.34
N TYR A 133 -3.07 15.18 9.65
CA TYR A 133 -2.24 16.22 10.26
C TYR A 133 -0.75 16.08 9.92
N TYR A 134 -0.20 14.86 9.97
CA TYR A 134 1.19 14.63 9.61
C TYR A 134 1.45 14.64 8.10
N ASN A 135 0.48 14.21 7.31
CA ASN A 135 0.54 14.30 5.85
C ASN A 135 0.57 15.76 5.37
N GLU A 136 -0.23 16.66 5.97
CA GLU A 136 -0.22 18.10 5.66
C GLU A 136 1.13 18.77 5.96
N GLN A 137 1.93 18.17 6.86
CA GLN A 137 3.29 18.61 7.18
C GLN A 137 4.37 17.94 6.32
N ASN A 138 3.98 17.05 5.38
CA ASN A 138 4.87 16.19 4.59
C ASN A 138 5.71 15.22 5.44
N ASP A 139 5.27 14.91 6.67
CA ASP A 139 5.87 13.84 7.49
C ASP A 139 5.18 12.51 7.13
N PHE A 140 5.47 12.03 5.92
CA PHE A 140 4.78 10.88 5.32
C PHE A 140 4.95 9.59 6.12
N SER A 141 6.13 9.39 6.72
CA SER A 141 6.41 8.23 7.59
C SER A 141 5.48 8.20 8.80
N LYS A 142 5.34 9.33 9.52
CA LYS A 142 4.37 9.39 10.63
C LYS A 142 2.93 9.32 10.15
N ALA A 143 2.59 9.96 9.03
CA ALA A 143 1.24 9.86 8.47
C ALA A 143 0.87 8.39 8.21
N ALA A 144 1.79 7.62 7.62
CA ALA A 144 1.65 6.19 7.41
C ALA A 144 1.46 5.42 8.72
N ASP A 145 2.22 5.73 9.78
CA ASP A 145 2.03 5.10 11.10
C ASP A 145 0.59 5.25 11.60
N PHE A 146 0.00 6.45 11.48
CA PHE A 146 -1.38 6.68 11.91
C PHE A 146 -2.40 5.88 11.10
N PHE A 147 -2.27 5.88 9.77
CA PHE A 147 -3.18 5.12 8.91
C PHE A 147 -3.01 3.61 9.07
N GLU A 148 -1.79 3.13 9.31
CA GLU A 148 -1.51 1.71 9.60
C GLU A 148 -2.12 1.30 10.95
N VAL A 149 -1.99 2.11 12.01
CA VAL A 149 -2.64 1.81 13.30
C VAL A 149 -4.16 1.78 13.16
N TYR A 150 -4.75 2.67 12.35
CA TYR A 150 -6.17 2.60 12.02
C TYR A 150 -6.54 1.28 11.34
N TRP A 151 -5.71 0.79 10.43
CA TRP A 151 -5.89 -0.50 9.77
C TRP A 151 -5.69 -1.69 10.74
N ASP A 152 -4.74 -1.62 11.65
CA ASP A 152 -4.43 -2.70 12.58
C ASP A 152 -5.51 -2.93 13.63
N ILE A 153 -6.04 -1.85 14.22
CA ILE A 153 -6.91 -1.90 15.39
C ILE A 153 -8.05 -2.93 15.25
N PRO A 154 -8.83 -2.96 14.13
CA PRO A 154 -9.90 -3.93 13.97
C PRO A 154 -9.49 -5.40 13.92
N THR A 155 -8.22 -5.68 13.64
CA THR A 155 -7.67 -7.05 13.53
C THR A 155 -6.94 -7.52 14.79
N LEU A 156 -6.83 -6.66 15.82
CA LEU A 156 -6.12 -7.00 17.05
C LEU A 156 -6.80 -8.15 17.82
N PRO A 157 -6.01 -9.08 18.43
CA PRO A 157 -6.55 -10.18 19.24
C PRO A 157 -7.47 -9.73 20.38
N ILE A 158 -7.31 -8.51 20.88
CA ILE A 158 -8.17 -7.93 21.93
C ILE A 158 -9.65 -7.83 21.50
N PHE A 159 -9.94 -7.84 20.20
CA PHE A 159 -11.29 -7.80 19.62
C PHE A 159 -11.75 -9.14 19.03
N ALA A 160 -11.00 -10.23 19.19
CA ALA A 160 -11.32 -11.52 18.58
C ALA A 160 -12.70 -12.08 18.95
N GLU A 161 -13.22 -11.71 20.14
CA GLU A 161 -14.55 -12.12 20.62
C GLU A 161 -15.67 -11.12 20.26
N GLU A 162 -15.34 -10.00 19.62
CA GLU A 162 -16.27 -8.92 19.27
C GLU A 162 -16.46 -8.80 17.75
N SER A 163 -17.31 -9.66 17.16
CA SER A 163 -17.47 -9.76 15.70
C SER A 163 -17.95 -8.49 14.97
N ASN A 164 -18.42 -7.47 15.70
CA ASN A 164 -18.91 -6.19 15.17
C ASN A 164 -18.30 -4.98 15.90
N ALA A 165 -17.07 -5.12 16.43
CA ALA A 165 -16.39 -4.02 17.12
C ALA A 165 -16.17 -2.79 16.22
N PHE A 166 -16.01 -3.00 14.91
CA PHE A 166 -15.73 -1.96 13.92
C PHE A 166 -16.58 -2.13 12.67
N VAL A 167 -16.90 -1.02 12.02
CA VAL A 167 -17.53 -1.00 10.69
C VAL A 167 -16.41 -0.97 9.65
N LEU A 168 -16.26 -2.07 8.91
CA LEU A 168 -15.27 -2.20 7.84
C LEU A 168 -15.93 -1.89 6.50
N ASP A 169 -16.06 -0.60 6.20
CA ASP A 169 -16.71 -0.09 4.98
C ASP A 169 -15.68 0.47 3.97
N SER A 170 -16.18 1.21 2.98
CA SER A 170 -15.32 1.86 1.98
C SER A 170 -14.38 2.92 2.57
N THR A 171 -14.71 3.51 3.73
CA THR A 171 -13.80 4.39 4.47
C THR A 171 -12.62 3.58 4.97
N TYR A 172 -12.89 2.42 5.59
CA TYR A 172 -11.83 1.53 6.05
C TYR A 172 -10.88 1.16 4.91
N GLN A 173 -11.43 0.77 3.75
CA GLN A 173 -10.63 0.46 2.57
C GLN A 173 -9.79 1.65 2.08
N THR A 174 -10.37 2.85 2.06
CA THR A 174 -9.66 4.08 1.65
C THR A 174 -8.49 4.39 2.58
N ILE A 175 -8.64 4.18 3.90
CA ILE A 175 -7.56 4.42 4.84
C ILE A 175 -6.42 3.40 4.70
N LYS A 176 -6.69 2.12 4.37
CA LYS A 176 -5.63 1.15 4.03
C LYS A 176 -4.77 1.67 2.87
N TYR A 177 -5.44 2.17 1.83
CA TYR A 177 -4.78 2.75 0.67
C TYR A 177 -3.96 3.99 1.04
N TYR A 178 -4.47 4.86 1.92
CA TYR A 178 -3.71 6.00 2.43
C TYR A 178 -2.46 5.58 3.20
N ALA A 179 -2.55 4.53 4.01
CA ALA A 179 -1.39 3.95 4.69
C ALA A 179 -0.31 3.50 3.69
N ILE A 180 -0.72 2.83 2.60
CA ILE A 180 0.18 2.36 1.53
C ILE A 180 0.83 3.54 0.79
N ILE A 181 0.04 4.46 0.24
CA ILE A 181 0.57 5.55 -0.59
C ILE A 181 1.46 6.51 0.20
N THR A 182 1.13 6.78 1.48
CA THR A 182 2.00 7.60 2.33
C THR A 182 3.31 6.90 2.67
N THR A 183 3.29 5.56 2.83
CA THR A 183 4.51 4.77 2.97
C THR A 183 5.39 4.83 1.72
N ILE A 184 4.78 4.79 0.53
CA ILE A 184 5.48 4.98 -0.75
C ILE A 184 6.06 6.40 -0.87
N GLN A 185 5.30 7.43 -0.48
CA GLN A 185 5.76 8.82 -0.44
C GLN A 185 6.89 9.06 0.56
N ALA A 186 6.96 8.25 1.62
CA ALA A 186 8.07 8.23 2.57
C ALA A 186 9.32 7.50 2.03
N GLU A 187 9.27 6.95 0.81
CA GLU A 187 10.32 6.12 0.19
C GLU A 187 10.63 4.83 1.00
N GLU A 188 9.67 4.37 1.81
CA GLU A 188 9.79 3.16 2.63
C GLU A 188 9.36 1.91 1.84
N HIS A 189 10.02 1.65 0.71
CA HIS A 189 9.63 0.65 -0.29
C HIS A 189 9.38 -0.76 0.27
N GLU A 190 10.25 -1.26 1.16
CA GLU A 190 10.08 -2.59 1.77
C GLU A 190 8.85 -2.67 2.68
N ARG A 191 8.52 -1.57 3.38
CA ARG A 191 7.31 -1.49 4.21
C ARG A 191 6.07 -1.38 3.33
N ALA A 192 6.12 -0.57 2.28
CA ALA A 192 5.05 -0.45 1.30
C ALA A 192 4.69 -1.81 0.68
N LEU A 193 5.68 -2.61 0.29
CA LEU A 193 5.45 -3.97 -0.22
C LEU A 193 4.76 -4.88 0.79
N LYS A 194 5.17 -4.87 2.06
CA LYS A 194 4.49 -5.68 3.11
C LYS A 194 3.03 -5.25 3.28
N MET A 195 2.76 -3.96 3.21
CA MET A 195 1.39 -3.43 3.30
C MET A 195 0.57 -3.81 2.06
N LEU A 196 1.14 -3.71 0.86
CA LEU A 196 0.50 -4.14 -0.38
C LEU A 196 0.20 -5.65 -0.38
N GLU A 197 1.15 -6.48 0.03
CA GLU A 197 0.98 -7.92 0.19
C GLU A 197 -0.14 -8.24 1.20
N ARG A 198 -0.21 -7.51 2.32
CA ARG A 198 -1.32 -7.63 3.27
C ARG A 198 -2.65 -7.24 2.62
N ALA A 199 -2.71 -6.08 1.95
CA ALA A 199 -3.93 -5.61 1.29
C ALA A 199 -4.44 -6.61 0.22
N ALA A 200 -3.53 -7.22 -0.54
CA ALA A 200 -3.86 -8.23 -1.54
C ALA A 200 -4.41 -9.54 -0.95
N ASN A 201 -4.11 -9.82 0.33
CA ASN A 201 -4.57 -11.00 1.06
C ASN A 201 -5.82 -10.74 1.93
N GLU A 202 -6.23 -9.49 2.07
CA GLU A 202 -7.47 -9.12 2.76
C GLU A 202 -8.63 -8.97 1.74
N PRO A 203 -9.89 -9.19 2.16
CA PRO A 203 -11.03 -8.90 1.29
C PRO A 203 -11.03 -7.45 0.81
N PHE A 204 -11.11 -7.25 -0.50
CA PHE A 204 -11.26 -5.94 -1.11
C PHE A 204 -12.70 -5.45 -0.99
N ILE A 205 -12.87 -4.23 -0.50
CA ILE A 205 -14.16 -3.54 -0.43
C ILE A 205 -14.21 -2.50 -1.54
N GLU A 206 -15.17 -2.62 -2.45
CA GLU A 206 -15.36 -1.65 -3.54
C GLU A 206 -15.51 -0.22 -3.00
N ASN A 207 -14.78 0.70 -3.61
CA ASN A 207 -14.74 2.10 -3.21
C ASN A 207 -14.40 2.98 -4.42
N SER A 208 -14.55 4.30 -4.26
CA SER A 208 -14.28 5.26 -5.33
C SER A 208 -12.84 5.77 -5.37
N ALA A 209 -12.03 5.46 -4.35
CA ALA A 209 -10.67 6.00 -4.23
C ALA A 209 -9.67 5.23 -5.11
N TYR A 210 -9.85 3.91 -5.24
CA TYR A 210 -8.97 3.05 -6.03
C TYR A 210 -9.64 1.70 -6.37
N GLN A 211 -9.12 1.02 -7.37
CA GLN A 211 -9.53 -0.33 -7.78
C GLN A 211 -8.61 -1.40 -7.17
N GLU A 212 -9.08 -2.64 -7.06
CA GLU A 212 -8.26 -3.74 -6.54
C GLU A 212 -6.98 -3.95 -7.36
N SER A 213 -7.03 -3.71 -8.68
CA SER A 213 -5.86 -3.74 -9.57
C SER A 213 -4.75 -2.81 -9.12
N ASP A 214 -5.09 -1.65 -8.56
CA ASP A 214 -4.11 -0.61 -8.21
C ASP A 214 -3.14 -1.11 -7.12
N ILE A 215 -3.55 -2.05 -6.27
CA ILE A 215 -2.65 -2.72 -5.31
C ILE A 215 -1.51 -3.42 -6.07
N TYR A 216 -1.83 -4.16 -7.13
CA TYR A 216 -0.86 -4.90 -7.90
C TYR A 216 -0.03 -4.00 -8.83
N GLU A 217 -0.62 -2.90 -9.33
CA GLU A 217 0.12 -1.88 -10.08
C GLU A 217 1.16 -1.19 -9.18
N LEU A 218 0.78 -0.86 -7.94
CA LEU A 218 1.70 -0.33 -6.94
C LEU A 218 2.79 -1.36 -6.57
N MET A 219 2.45 -2.63 -6.36
CA MET A 219 3.46 -3.68 -6.11
C MET A 219 4.48 -3.75 -7.25
N ALA A 220 4.00 -3.73 -8.49
CA ALA A 220 4.86 -3.74 -9.66
C ALA A 220 5.79 -2.51 -9.69
N SER A 221 5.27 -1.32 -9.38
CA SER A 221 6.06 -0.10 -9.23
C SER A 221 7.12 -0.21 -8.14
N GLU A 222 6.78 -0.72 -6.96
CA GLU A 222 7.73 -0.89 -5.85
C GLU A 222 8.84 -1.89 -6.19
N TYR A 223 8.53 -2.99 -6.88
CA TYR A 223 9.56 -3.92 -7.36
C TYR A 223 10.48 -3.27 -8.41
N ILE A 224 9.98 -2.36 -9.25
CA ILE A 224 10.85 -1.56 -10.13
C ILE A 224 11.77 -0.66 -9.30
N SER A 225 11.24 0.05 -8.30
CA SER A 225 12.03 0.93 -7.42
C SER A 225 13.15 0.17 -6.70
N LEU A 226 12.90 -1.08 -6.32
CA LEU A 226 13.89 -1.97 -5.70
C LEU A 226 14.80 -2.69 -6.68
N GLY A 227 14.54 -2.59 -7.99
CA GLY A 227 15.28 -3.29 -9.04
C GLY A 227 14.99 -4.80 -9.12
N ASP A 228 13.94 -5.29 -8.45
CA ASP A 228 13.55 -6.71 -8.48
C ASP A 228 12.72 -7.01 -9.74
N SER A 229 13.42 -7.18 -10.85
CA SER A 229 12.80 -7.48 -12.14
C SER A 229 12.06 -8.83 -12.18
N ALA A 230 12.45 -9.78 -11.32
CA ALA A 230 11.79 -11.09 -11.25
C ALA A 230 10.42 -10.96 -10.59
N LYS A 231 10.34 -10.26 -9.45
CA LYS A 231 9.08 -9.99 -8.77
C LYS A 231 8.18 -9.02 -9.52
N TYR A 232 8.75 -8.04 -10.20
CA TYR A 232 8.01 -7.22 -11.15
C TYR A 232 7.29 -8.08 -12.19
N LEU A 233 8.02 -8.97 -12.87
CA LEU A 233 7.45 -9.86 -13.90
C LEU A 233 6.39 -10.81 -13.32
N GLU A 234 6.64 -11.41 -12.17
CA GLU A 234 5.66 -12.26 -11.45
C GLU A 234 4.36 -11.49 -11.15
N THR A 235 4.49 -10.25 -10.66
CA THR A 235 3.36 -9.38 -10.34
C THR A 235 2.56 -9.01 -11.59
N LEU A 236 3.25 -8.75 -12.69
CA LEU A 236 2.59 -8.47 -13.96
C LEU A 236 1.77 -9.66 -14.48
N TYR A 237 2.30 -10.88 -14.41
CA TYR A 237 1.54 -12.08 -14.79
C TYR A 237 0.32 -12.29 -13.89
N LEU A 238 0.50 -12.15 -12.57
CA LEU A 238 -0.59 -12.27 -11.60
C LEU A 238 -1.68 -11.22 -11.85
N GLY A 239 -1.28 -9.97 -12.09
CA GLY A 239 -2.21 -8.88 -12.38
C GLY A 239 -2.93 -9.06 -13.71
N ALA A 240 -2.26 -9.57 -14.75
CA ALA A 240 -2.89 -9.85 -16.04
C ALA A 240 -3.95 -10.97 -15.95
N ASP A 241 -3.68 -12.02 -15.16
CA ASP A 241 -4.62 -13.11 -14.92
C ASP A 241 -5.83 -12.65 -14.10
N LYS A 242 -5.59 -11.90 -13.01
CA LYS A 242 -6.64 -11.43 -12.10
C LYS A 242 -7.45 -10.26 -12.67
N PHE A 243 -6.81 -9.38 -13.44
CA PHE A 243 -7.39 -8.16 -13.99
C PHE A 243 -7.15 -8.07 -15.51
N PRO A 244 -7.72 -8.97 -16.32
CA PRO A 244 -7.51 -9.00 -17.78
C PRO A 244 -7.99 -7.72 -18.49
N LYS A 245 -8.81 -6.90 -17.81
CA LYS A 245 -9.29 -5.60 -18.28
C LYS A 245 -8.42 -4.41 -17.88
N SER A 246 -7.46 -4.60 -16.98
CA SER A 246 -6.55 -3.52 -16.61
C SER A 246 -5.69 -3.15 -17.82
N LYS A 247 -5.56 -1.84 -18.04
CA LYS A 247 -4.71 -1.27 -19.09
C LYS A 247 -3.23 -1.24 -18.70
N TYR A 248 -2.88 -1.77 -17.53
CA TYR A 248 -1.52 -1.77 -17.00
C TYR A 248 -0.79 -3.09 -17.28
N PHE A 249 -1.34 -4.24 -16.85
CA PHE A 249 -0.54 -5.47 -16.74
C PHE A 249 -0.10 -6.05 -18.10
N ILE A 250 -1.04 -6.32 -19.00
CA ILE A 250 -0.75 -6.95 -20.30
C ILE A 250 0.19 -6.06 -21.14
N PRO A 251 -0.04 -4.75 -21.29
CA PRO A 251 0.88 -3.88 -22.02
C PRO A 251 2.29 -3.86 -21.41
N ASN A 252 2.42 -3.83 -20.07
CA ASN A 252 3.73 -3.89 -19.42
C ASN A 252 4.43 -5.25 -19.60
N LEU A 253 3.69 -6.37 -19.61
CA LEU A 253 4.26 -7.68 -19.96
C LEU A 253 4.82 -7.69 -21.38
N VAL A 254 4.04 -7.18 -22.34
CA VAL A 254 4.46 -7.06 -23.74
C VAL A 254 5.72 -6.20 -23.85
N ASN A 255 5.78 -5.06 -23.16
CA ASN A 255 6.97 -4.21 -23.14
C ASN A 255 8.20 -4.92 -22.55
N VAL A 256 8.03 -5.75 -21.52
CA VAL A 256 9.12 -6.58 -20.97
C VAL A 256 9.63 -7.56 -22.03
N PHE A 257 8.74 -8.28 -22.72
CA PHE A 257 9.14 -9.20 -23.79
C PHE A 257 9.87 -8.49 -24.92
N ILE A 258 9.39 -7.32 -25.36
CA ILE A 258 10.02 -6.53 -26.42
C ILE A 258 11.44 -6.11 -26.00
N ARG A 259 11.59 -5.55 -24.80
CA ARG A 259 12.90 -5.14 -24.26
C ARG A 259 13.88 -6.32 -24.19
N ASP A 260 13.39 -7.50 -23.90
CA ASP A 260 14.18 -8.72 -23.77
C ASP A 260 14.39 -9.44 -25.13
N ASN A 261 14.02 -8.79 -26.25
CA ASN A 261 14.07 -9.33 -27.62
C ASN A 261 13.25 -10.62 -27.82
N GLN A 262 12.15 -10.77 -27.09
CA GLN A 262 11.23 -11.90 -27.13
C GLN A 262 9.93 -11.56 -27.89
N THR A 263 10.06 -10.96 -29.07
CA THR A 263 8.94 -10.51 -29.91
C THR A 263 7.92 -11.61 -30.18
N GLU A 264 8.37 -12.83 -30.47
CA GLU A 264 7.48 -13.99 -30.72
C GLU A 264 6.60 -14.29 -29.50
N LYS A 265 7.18 -14.29 -28.29
CA LYS A 265 6.41 -14.49 -27.05
C LYS A 265 5.42 -13.37 -26.80
N ALA A 266 5.78 -12.13 -27.14
CA ALA A 266 4.87 -10.99 -27.02
C ALA A 266 3.64 -11.16 -27.95
N LEU A 267 3.86 -11.60 -29.19
CA LEU A 267 2.78 -11.89 -30.13
C LEU A 267 1.88 -13.04 -29.64
N GLU A 268 2.48 -14.15 -29.17
CA GLU A 268 1.75 -15.29 -28.60
C GLU A 268 0.92 -14.87 -27.37
N TYR A 269 1.49 -14.04 -26.49
CA TYR A 269 0.80 -13.57 -25.30
C TYR A 269 -0.37 -12.64 -25.64
N LEU A 270 -0.20 -11.75 -26.63
CA LEU A 270 -1.28 -10.91 -27.15
C LEU A 270 -2.41 -11.75 -27.75
N ASP A 271 -2.09 -12.82 -28.48
CA ASP A 271 -3.09 -13.74 -29.01
C ASP A 271 -3.91 -14.39 -27.89
N GLN A 272 -3.26 -14.85 -26.81
CA GLN A 272 -3.97 -15.38 -25.64
C GLN A 272 -4.83 -14.31 -24.94
N ALA A 273 -4.29 -13.09 -24.78
CA ALA A 273 -5.02 -11.99 -24.16
C ALA A 273 -6.29 -11.62 -24.94
N ILE A 274 -6.20 -11.56 -26.28
CA ILE A 274 -7.35 -11.29 -27.17
C ILE A 274 -8.40 -12.40 -27.06
N LEU A 275 -7.99 -13.66 -26.99
CA LEU A 275 -8.91 -14.79 -26.85
C LEU A 275 -9.64 -14.76 -25.50
N ASN A 276 -8.93 -14.39 -24.42
CA ASN A 276 -9.48 -14.36 -23.08
C ASN A 276 -10.40 -13.15 -22.84
N ASP A 277 -10.09 -12.00 -23.44
CA ASP A 277 -10.94 -10.81 -23.37
C ASP A 277 -11.12 -10.13 -24.74
N PRO A 278 -12.13 -10.57 -25.52
CA PRO A 278 -12.44 -9.96 -26.80
C PRO A 278 -12.81 -8.48 -26.74
N SER A 279 -13.18 -7.95 -25.56
CA SER A 279 -13.56 -6.53 -25.43
C SER A 279 -12.37 -5.58 -25.55
N ASN A 280 -11.16 -6.06 -25.26
CA ASN A 280 -9.91 -5.31 -25.45
C ASN A 280 -9.23 -5.61 -26.79
N ALA A 281 -9.91 -6.34 -27.69
CA ALA A 281 -9.31 -6.77 -28.96
C ALA A 281 -8.86 -5.61 -29.85
N CYS A 282 -9.54 -4.44 -29.85
CA CYS A 282 -9.07 -3.27 -30.60
C CYS A 282 -7.68 -2.82 -30.11
N ASP A 283 -7.51 -2.67 -28.78
CA ASP A 283 -6.24 -2.24 -28.19
C ASP A 283 -5.13 -3.26 -28.44
N PHE A 284 -5.38 -4.55 -28.17
CA PHE A 284 -4.37 -5.60 -28.31
C PHE A 284 -4.00 -5.91 -29.77
N ASN A 285 -4.96 -5.93 -30.70
CA ASN A 285 -4.63 -6.08 -32.13
C ASN A 285 -3.83 -4.87 -32.64
N SER A 286 -4.07 -3.66 -32.12
CA SER A 286 -3.26 -2.49 -32.46
C SER A 286 -1.82 -2.63 -32.00
N VAL A 287 -1.59 -3.12 -30.78
CA VAL A 287 -0.22 -3.39 -30.27
C VAL A 287 0.44 -4.51 -31.07
N LYS A 288 -0.29 -5.57 -31.38
CA LYS A 288 0.19 -6.69 -32.20
C LYS A 288 0.62 -6.23 -33.59
N GLY A 289 -0.20 -5.39 -34.24
CA GLY A 289 0.12 -4.80 -35.54
C GLY A 289 1.36 -3.92 -35.49
N ALA A 290 1.53 -3.12 -34.44
CA ALA A 290 2.72 -2.28 -34.28
C ALA A 290 4.00 -3.12 -34.18
N LEU A 291 3.94 -4.20 -33.40
CA LEU A 291 5.07 -5.11 -33.24
C LEU A 291 5.44 -5.83 -34.55
N LEU A 292 4.45 -6.24 -35.35
CA LEU A 292 4.68 -6.82 -36.68
C LEU A 292 5.33 -5.81 -37.62
N ALA A 293 4.86 -4.56 -37.63
CA ALA A 293 5.42 -3.49 -38.44
C ALA A 293 6.88 -3.17 -38.06
N GLU A 294 7.24 -3.20 -36.78
CA GLU A 294 8.62 -3.03 -36.31
C GLU A 294 9.54 -4.16 -36.80
N THR A 295 9.02 -5.37 -36.97
CA THR A 295 9.76 -6.49 -37.56
C THR A 295 9.76 -6.51 -39.10
N GLY A 296 9.13 -5.51 -39.74
CA GLY A 296 9.05 -5.40 -41.19
C GLY A 296 7.91 -6.20 -41.83
N ASP A 297 7.08 -6.90 -41.05
CA ASP A 297 5.88 -7.57 -41.54
C ASP A 297 4.70 -6.58 -41.65
N TYR A 298 4.80 -5.68 -42.64
CA TYR A 298 3.79 -4.65 -42.84
C TYR A 298 2.42 -5.20 -43.26
N ALA A 299 2.40 -6.34 -43.97
CA ALA A 299 1.16 -6.99 -44.40
C ALA A 299 0.45 -7.66 -43.20
N GLY A 300 1.21 -8.34 -42.35
CA GLY A 300 0.70 -8.86 -41.08
C GLY A 300 0.20 -7.73 -40.17
N ALA A 301 0.95 -6.63 -40.08
CA ALA A 301 0.55 -5.45 -39.34
C ALA A 301 -0.80 -4.89 -39.81
N GLU A 302 -0.95 -4.68 -41.12
CA GLU A 302 -2.20 -4.22 -41.74
C GLU A 302 -3.38 -5.16 -41.44
N ALA A 303 -3.15 -6.47 -41.48
CA ALA A 303 -4.18 -7.44 -41.14
C ALA A 303 -4.65 -7.30 -39.68
N GLU A 304 -3.73 -7.12 -38.73
CA GLU A 304 -4.09 -6.94 -37.32
C GLU A 304 -4.79 -5.59 -37.07
N TYR A 305 -4.34 -4.49 -37.68
CA TYR A 305 -5.06 -3.20 -37.58
C TYR A 305 -6.47 -3.29 -38.16
N ASN A 306 -6.66 -3.99 -39.28
CA ASN A 306 -7.99 -4.20 -39.84
C ASN A 306 -8.89 -5.03 -38.92
N LYS A 307 -8.36 -6.01 -38.18
CA LYS A 307 -9.12 -6.72 -37.12
C LYS A 307 -9.52 -5.77 -35.99
N ALA A 308 -8.62 -4.88 -35.57
CA ALA A 308 -8.92 -3.86 -34.57
C ALA A 308 -10.05 -2.92 -35.03
N LEU A 309 -9.99 -2.44 -36.27
CA LEU A 309 -10.99 -1.56 -36.87
C LEU A 309 -12.33 -2.23 -37.17
N ALA A 310 -12.32 -3.55 -37.38
CA ALA A 310 -13.55 -4.34 -37.50
C ALA A 310 -14.27 -4.48 -36.15
N GLN A 311 -13.52 -4.50 -35.04
CA GLN A 311 -14.07 -4.49 -33.68
C GLN A 311 -14.59 -3.10 -33.31
N ASP A 312 -13.77 -2.06 -33.51
CA ASP A 312 -14.14 -0.67 -33.30
C ASP A 312 -13.63 0.20 -34.46
N PRO A 313 -14.52 0.68 -35.35
CA PRO A 313 -14.16 1.57 -36.45
C PRO A 313 -13.50 2.88 -36.00
N ASN A 314 -13.66 3.28 -34.74
CA ASN A 314 -13.07 4.48 -34.16
C ASN A 314 -11.89 4.17 -33.23
N CYS A 315 -11.31 2.96 -33.32
CA CYS A 315 -10.13 2.56 -32.57
C CYS A 315 -8.95 3.48 -32.93
N GLU A 316 -8.76 4.56 -32.16
CA GLU A 316 -7.82 5.65 -32.47
C GLU A 316 -6.40 5.13 -32.67
N ARG A 317 -5.94 4.24 -31.77
CA ARG A 317 -4.63 3.61 -31.87
C ARG A 317 -4.46 2.77 -33.15
N ALA A 318 -5.50 2.08 -33.61
CA ALA A 318 -5.43 1.31 -34.85
C ALA A 318 -5.39 2.24 -36.07
N LEU A 319 -6.20 3.31 -36.09
CA LEU A 319 -6.23 4.30 -37.16
C LEU A 319 -4.89 5.02 -37.31
N GLU A 320 -4.28 5.43 -36.19
CA GLU A 320 -2.96 6.06 -36.20
C GLU A 320 -1.89 5.09 -36.72
N ASN A 321 -1.87 3.86 -36.19
CA ASN A 321 -0.82 2.91 -36.51
C ASN A 321 -0.96 2.30 -37.91
N ILE A 322 -2.17 2.13 -38.46
CA ILE A 322 -2.34 1.68 -39.85
C ILE A 322 -1.88 2.76 -40.83
N ALA A 323 -2.12 4.04 -40.53
CA ALA A 323 -1.60 5.15 -41.33
C ALA A 323 -0.06 5.16 -41.30
N ARG A 324 0.53 4.98 -40.11
CA ARG A 324 1.99 4.84 -39.96
C ARG A 324 2.52 3.63 -40.75
N ASN A 325 1.83 2.50 -40.72
CA ASN A 325 2.20 1.30 -41.45
C ASN A 325 2.24 1.53 -42.97
N TYR A 326 1.24 2.22 -43.54
CA TYR A 326 1.26 2.59 -44.95
C TYR A 326 2.41 3.53 -45.31
N ILE A 327 2.75 4.47 -44.43
CA ILE A 327 3.91 5.35 -44.62
C ILE A 327 5.21 4.53 -44.66
N LEU A 328 5.38 3.57 -43.74
CA LEU A 328 6.55 2.68 -43.71
C LEU A 328 6.64 1.80 -44.97
N GLN A 329 5.52 1.23 -45.42
CA GLN A 329 5.47 0.48 -46.69
C GLN A 329 5.91 1.35 -47.87
N ALA A 330 5.39 2.58 -47.98
CA ALA A 330 5.76 3.50 -49.04
C ALA A 330 7.25 3.88 -49.00
N GLN A 331 7.83 4.06 -47.80
CA GLN A 331 9.25 4.32 -47.62
C GLN A 331 10.10 3.11 -48.05
N ALA A 332 9.75 1.91 -47.59
CA ALA A 332 10.44 0.68 -47.97
C ALA A 332 10.44 0.45 -49.48
N ILE A 333 9.31 0.70 -50.15
CA ILE A 333 9.20 0.62 -51.61
C ILE A 333 10.13 1.63 -52.28
N LYS A 334 10.21 2.88 -51.79
CA LYS A 334 11.10 3.91 -52.36
C LYS A 334 12.57 3.56 -52.18
N GLU A 335 12.95 3.04 -51.03
CA GLU A 335 14.32 2.58 -50.75
C GLU A 335 14.73 1.43 -51.66
N GLU A 336 13.86 0.43 -51.84
CA GLU A 336 14.09 -0.67 -52.78
C GLU A 336 14.21 -0.15 -54.23
N THR A 337 13.32 0.77 -54.62
CA THR A 337 13.28 1.38 -55.95
C THR A 337 14.56 2.15 -56.27
N ALA A 338 15.16 2.83 -55.29
CA ALA A 338 16.41 3.55 -55.47
C ALA A 338 17.60 2.65 -55.86
N LEU A 339 17.50 1.34 -55.58
CA LEU A 339 18.52 0.34 -55.91
C LEU A 339 18.25 -0.35 -57.26
N LEU A 340 17.08 -0.14 -57.86
CA LEU A 340 16.70 -0.78 -59.12
C LEU A 340 17.31 -0.06 -60.34
N THR A 341 17.71 -0.85 -61.34
CA THR A 341 18.12 -0.34 -62.66
C THR A 341 17.03 -0.49 -63.72
N ASN A 342 15.97 -1.27 -63.44
CA ASN A 342 14.87 -1.51 -64.37
C ASN A 342 13.82 -0.40 -64.28
N ARG A 343 13.77 0.45 -65.32
CA ARG A 343 12.86 1.60 -65.39
C ARG A 343 11.37 1.26 -65.34
N GLN A 344 10.94 0.10 -65.87
CA GLN A 344 9.53 -0.30 -65.77
C GLN A 344 9.14 -0.61 -64.33
N GLN A 345 10.00 -1.33 -63.61
CA GLN A 345 9.78 -1.71 -62.22
C GLN A 345 9.84 -0.49 -61.29
N MET A 346 10.72 0.48 -61.59
CA MET A 346 10.74 1.76 -60.87
C MET A 346 9.39 2.51 -60.99
N VAL A 347 8.84 2.61 -62.19
CA VAL A 347 7.55 3.30 -62.42
C VAL A 347 6.37 2.58 -61.75
N GLU A 348 6.41 1.24 -61.67
CA GLU A 348 5.40 0.47 -60.94
C GLU A 348 5.50 0.68 -59.43
N ASN A 349 6.71 0.72 -58.87
CA ASN A 349 6.92 0.97 -57.46
C ASN A 349 6.55 2.42 -57.06
N ASP A 350 6.87 3.40 -57.90
CA ASP A 350 6.48 4.81 -57.67
C ASP A 350 4.96 4.93 -57.49
N LYS A 351 4.18 4.23 -58.31
CA LYS A 351 2.71 4.21 -58.22
C LYS A 351 2.17 3.61 -56.92
N LYS A 352 2.89 2.69 -56.29
CA LYS A 352 2.50 2.04 -55.01
C LYS A 352 2.91 2.85 -53.78
N SER A 353 3.77 3.85 -53.95
CA SER A 353 4.38 4.62 -52.86
C SER A 353 3.84 6.06 -52.70
N ILE A 354 2.76 6.37 -53.43
CA ILE A 354 1.95 7.61 -53.39
C ILE A 354 0.65 7.26 -52.68
#